data_AF-A0A9R0URQ7-F1
#
_entry.id   AF-A0A9R0URQ7-F1
#
_cell.length_a   1.000
_cell.length_b   1.000
_cell.length_c   1.000
_cell.angle_alpha   90.00
_cell.angle_beta   90.00
_cell.angle_gamma   90.00
#
_symmetry.space_group_name_H-M   'P 1'
#
loop_
_entity.id
_entity.type
_entity.pdbx_description
1 polymer ?
#
loop_
_entity_poly.entity_id
_entity_poly.type
_entity_poly.pdbx_seq_one_letter_code
_entity_poly.pdbx_strand_id
1 'polypeptide(L)'
;MTAESSESKGCKPILPDHVTVGALMKTCIQAGQADRAREVYKMLQEYSIKGTPEVYTIALRSCSLTGDLGFALKIYEDMNKIGVQPDEMFLSALVDVAGHARRADAAFEIIKDVRAKGFHVGIMAYSSCMGACCNAKDWKKALQLFEEIKAIKLIPTVPMMNALITSLVTAIKF
;
A
#
# COMPACT_ATOMS: atom_id res chain seq x y z
N MET A 1 -14.07 33.21 51.31
CA MET A 1 -12.70 32.89 51.80
C MET A 1 -12.85 31.72 52.73
N THR A 2 -12.39 30.52 52.45
CA THR A 2 -11.21 30.10 51.68
C THR A 2 -11.55 28.98 50.71
N ALA A 3 -10.97 29.09 49.50
CA ALA A 3 -10.95 28.07 48.48
C ALA A 3 -9.71 27.19 48.70
N GLU A 4 -9.89 25.87 48.56
CA GLU A 4 -8.91 24.80 48.31
C GLU A 4 -9.76 23.52 48.51
N SER A 5 -10.01 22.69 47.51
CA SER A 5 -9.02 21.91 46.79
C SER A 5 -9.46 21.66 45.35
N SER A 6 -8.70 22.25 44.43
CA SER A 6 -8.60 21.87 43.03
C SER A 6 -7.96 20.48 42.92
N GLU A 7 -8.77 19.44 42.75
CA GLU A 7 -8.31 18.21 42.10
C GLU A 7 -8.90 18.17 40.69
N SER A 8 -8.23 18.88 39.77
CA SER A 8 -8.35 18.53 38.37
C SER A 8 -7.84 17.09 38.25
N LYS A 9 -8.76 16.14 37.99
CA LYS A 9 -8.41 14.80 37.52
C LYS A 9 -7.66 14.96 36.19
N GLY A 10 -6.36 15.24 36.27
CA GLY A 10 -5.46 15.22 35.15
C GLY A 10 -5.48 13.79 34.63
N CYS A 11 -6.21 13.57 33.53
CA CYS A 11 -6.00 12.38 32.73
C CYS A 11 -4.50 12.37 32.41
N LYS A 12 -3.78 11.37 32.94
CA LYS A 12 -2.42 11.09 32.50
C LYS A 12 -2.44 11.12 30.97
N PRO A 13 -1.54 11.85 30.28
CA PRO A 13 -1.52 11.84 28.83
C PRO A 13 -1.43 10.38 28.38
N ILE A 14 -2.51 9.90 27.75
CA ILE A 14 -2.58 8.53 27.26
C ILE A 14 -1.58 8.48 26.11
N LEU A 15 -0.42 7.89 26.35
CA LEU A 15 0.57 7.65 25.31
C LEU A 15 -0.08 6.70 24.30
N PRO A 16 -0.24 7.13 23.04
CA PRO A 16 -0.82 6.28 22.02
C PRO A 16 0.06 5.04 21.84
N ASP A 17 -0.57 3.87 21.77
CA ASP A 17 0.09 2.62 21.42
C ASP A 17 -0.19 2.25 19.95
N HIS A 18 0.40 1.16 19.47
CA HIS A 18 0.22 0.67 18.11
C HIS A 18 -1.26 0.35 17.79
N VAL A 19 -2.05 -0.07 18.78
CA VAL A 19 -3.49 -0.35 18.62
C VAL A 19 -4.27 0.95 18.39
N THR A 20 -4.00 1.97 19.20
CA THR A 20 -4.62 3.30 19.08
C THR A 20 -4.30 3.93 17.74
N VAL A 21 -3.02 3.89 17.32
CA VAL A 21 -2.57 4.42 16.03
C VAL A 21 -3.22 3.66 14.86
N GLY A 22 -3.22 2.32 14.90
CA GLY A 22 -3.85 1.49 13.88
C GLY A 22 -5.34 1.76 13.74
N ALA A 23 -6.06 1.88 14.86
CA ALA A 23 -7.49 2.18 14.87
C ALA A 23 -7.80 3.57 14.29
N LEU A 24 -7.08 4.61 14.72
CA LEU A 24 -7.24 5.97 14.21
C LEU A 24 -6.94 6.07 12.71
N MET A 25 -5.89 5.38 12.25
CA MET A 25 -5.53 5.40 10.84
C MET A 25 -6.59 4.67 10.00
N LYS A 26 -7.12 3.53 10.49
CA LYS A 26 -8.20 2.80 9.83
C LYS A 26 -9.48 3.63 9.72
N THR A 27 -9.88 4.35 10.77
CA THR A 27 -11.06 5.23 10.72
C THR A 27 -10.85 6.41 9.78
N CYS A 28 -9.65 7.00 9.73
CA CYS A 28 -9.33 8.05 8.76
C CYS A 28 -9.46 7.55 7.30
N ILE A 29 -8.96 6.34 7.02
CA ILE A 29 -9.07 5.71 5.69
C ILE A 29 -10.52 5.47 5.30
N GLN A 30 -11.34 4.94 6.23
CA GLN A 30 -12.77 4.72 6.00
C GLN A 30 -13.53 6.02 5.74
N ALA A 31 -13.11 7.12 6.37
CA ALA A 31 -13.65 8.45 6.15
C ALA A 31 -13.09 9.14 4.88
N GLY A 32 -12.21 8.49 4.12
CA GLY A 32 -11.55 9.07 2.95
C GLY A 32 -10.53 10.16 3.27
N GLN A 33 -10.14 10.32 4.54
CA GLN A 33 -9.24 11.37 5.03
C GLN A 33 -7.78 10.88 5.00
N ALA A 34 -7.24 10.69 3.80
CA ALA A 34 -5.88 10.17 3.62
C ALA A 34 -4.80 11.07 4.26
N ASP A 35 -4.96 12.40 4.23
CA ASP A 35 -3.99 13.33 4.84
C ASP A 35 -3.90 13.15 6.36
N ARG A 36 -5.05 13.01 7.04
CA ARG A 36 -5.07 12.73 8.48
C ARG A 36 -4.50 11.37 8.81
N ALA A 37 -4.73 10.36 7.96
CA ALA A 37 -4.09 9.06 8.13
C ALA A 37 -2.54 9.18 8.11
N ARG A 38 -1.98 10.08 7.30
CA ARG A 38 -0.53 10.35 7.27
C ARG A 38 -0.04 11.07 8.52
N GLU A 39 -0.82 12.02 9.04
CA GLU A 39 -0.52 12.69 10.31
C GLU A 39 -0.48 11.68 11.46
N VAL A 40 -1.49 10.80 11.54
CA VAL A 40 -1.55 9.71 12.52
C VAL A 40 -0.36 8.75 12.36
N TYR A 41 0.08 8.46 11.14
CA TYR A 41 1.27 7.63 10.90
C TYR A 41 2.55 8.25 11.47
N LYS A 42 2.72 9.58 11.38
CA LYS A 42 3.91 10.28 11.93
C LYS A 42 4.04 10.10 13.44
N MET A 43 2.93 9.89 14.15
CA MET A 43 2.93 9.61 15.58
C MET A 43 3.74 8.35 15.93
N LEU A 44 3.87 7.37 15.03
CA LEU A 44 4.73 6.19 15.27
C LEU A 44 6.19 6.60 15.49
N GLN A 45 6.67 7.60 14.76
CA GLN A 45 8.04 8.11 14.88
C GLN A 45 8.15 9.06 16.07
N GLU A 46 7.22 9.99 16.23
CA GLU A 46 7.23 11.01 17.30
C GLU A 46 7.20 10.38 18.70
N TYR A 47 6.39 9.34 18.89
CA TYR A 47 6.28 8.64 20.17
C TYR A 47 7.17 7.39 20.26
N SER A 48 8.04 7.16 19.26
CA SER A 48 8.92 5.97 19.18
C SER A 48 8.15 4.65 19.38
N ILE A 49 6.93 4.57 18.84
CA ILE A 49 6.08 3.38 18.96
C ILE A 49 6.58 2.34 17.96
N LYS A 50 6.96 1.16 18.46
CA LYS A 50 7.26 0.02 17.59
C LYS A 50 5.97 -0.46 16.92
N GLY A 51 5.79 -0.09 15.66
CA GLY A 51 4.65 -0.53 14.84
C GLY A 51 4.64 -2.04 14.62
N THR A 52 3.45 -2.60 14.43
CA THR A 52 3.24 -3.99 13.98
C THR A 52 3.04 -4.03 12.47
N PRO A 53 3.24 -5.19 11.80
CA PRO A 53 2.97 -5.32 10.37
C PRO A 53 1.58 -4.80 9.96
N GLU A 54 0.56 -5.05 10.79
CA GLU A 54 -0.79 -4.57 10.57
C GLU A 54 -0.89 -3.04 10.46
N VAL A 55 -0.20 -2.30 11.33
CA VAL A 55 -0.19 -0.83 11.29
C VAL A 55 0.43 -0.32 9.99
N TYR A 56 1.54 -0.91 9.54
CA TYR A 56 2.17 -0.55 8.26
C TYR A 56 1.25 -0.87 7.08
N THR A 57 0.55 -2.01 7.09
CA THR A 57 -0.43 -2.37 6.05
C THR A 57 -1.61 -1.41 6.02
N ILE A 58 -2.11 -0.97 7.17
CA ILE A 58 -3.17 0.06 7.25
C ILE A 58 -2.65 1.38 6.66
N ALA A 59 -1.42 1.81 7.03
CA ALA A 59 -0.83 3.04 6.49
C ALA A 59 -0.70 2.97 4.96
N LEU A 60 -0.26 1.84 4.45
CA LEU A 60 -0.08 1.61 3.02
C LEU A 60 -1.42 1.63 2.27
N ARG A 61 -2.49 1.06 2.82
CA ARG A 61 -3.84 1.15 2.23
C ARG A 61 -4.35 2.58 2.08
N SER A 62 -3.96 3.50 2.97
CA SER A 62 -4.28 4.92 2.79
C SER A 62 -3.66 5.49 1.50
N CYS A 63 -2.51 4.96 1.09
CA CYS A 63 -1.83 5.34 -0.14
C CYS A 63 -2.56 4.78 -1.37
N SER A 64 -3.17 3.60 -1.27
CA SER A 64 -3.87 2.97 -2.40
C SER A 64 -5.04 3.84 -2.89
N LEU A 65 -5.74 4.51 -1.97
CA LEU A 65 -6.83 5.42 -2.30
C LEU A 65 -6.37 6.67 -3.06
N THR A 66 -5.16 7.16 -2.76
CA THR A 66 -4.62 8.40 -3.32
C THR A 66 -3.63 8.18 -4.46
N GLY A 67 -3.19 6.94 -4.67
CA GLY A 67 -2.10 6.61 -5.61
C GLY A 67 -0.75 7.19 -5.20
N ASP A 68 -0.54 7.53 -3.93
CA ASP A 68 0.72 8.12 -3.47
C ASP A 68 1.80 7.06 -3.28
N LEU A 69 2.47 6.74 -4.38
CA LEU A 69 3.57 5.79 -4.40
C LEU A 69 4.79 6.27 -3.60
N GLY A 70 5.02 7.58 -3.52
CA GLY A 70 6.17 8.12 -2.79
C GLY A 70 6.06 7.84 -1.30
N PHE A 71 4.89 8.09 -0.73
CA PHE A 71 4.64 7.77 0.68
C PHE A 71 4.61 6.25 0.93
N ALA A 72 4.03 5.47 0.01
CA ALA A 72 4.03 4.00 0.11
C ALA A 72 5.43 3.39 0.16
N LEU A 73 6.36 3.87 -0.68
CA LEU A 73 7.76 3.43 -0.66
C LEU A 73 8.47 3.83 0.64
N LYS A 74 8.18 5.02 1.18
CA LYS A 74 8.71 5.45 2.48
C LYS A 74 8.25 4.51 3.61
N ILE A 75 6.97 4.12 3.62
CA ILE A 75 6.43 3.16 4.61
C ILE A 75 7.19 1.82 4.51
N TYR A 76 7.44 1.33 3.29
CA TYR A 76 8.19 0.09 3.07
C TYR A 76 9.64 0.19 3.55
N GLU A 77 10.32 1.31 3.29
CA GLU A 77 11.67 1.57 3.82
C GLU A 77 11.70 1.63 5.35
N ASP A 78 10.74 2.34 5.96
CA ASP A 78 10.64 2.48 7.42
C ASP A 78 10.40 1.11 8.08
N MET A 79 9.55 0.28 7.47
CA MET A 79 9.29 -1.09 7.91
C MET A 79 10.56 -1.96 7.87
N ASN A 80 11.35 -1.87 6.79
CA ASN A 80 12.63 -2.57 6.66
C ASN A 80 13.69 -2.08 7.67
N LYS A 81 13.79 -0.76 7.90
CA LYS A 81 14.74 -0.16 8.87
C LYS A 81 14.49 -0.63 10.29
N ILE A 82 13.23 -0.82 10.67
CA ILE A 82 12.82 -1.27 12.01
C ILE A 82 12.87 -2.82 12.13
N GLY A 83 13.18 -3.51 11.03
CA GLY A 83 13.30 -4.97 10.98
C GLY A 83 11.95 -5.69 11.05
N VAL A 84 10.86 -5.02 10.66
CA VAL A 84 9.54 -5.63 10.57
C VAL A 84 9.39 -6.25 9.18
N GLN A 85 9.11 -7.54 9.10
CA GLN A 85 8.96 -8.20 7.79
C GLN A 85 7.59 -7.91 7.16
N PRO A 86 7.55 -7.52 5.88
CA PRO A 86 6.30 -7.36 5.15
C PRO A 86 5.59 -8.70 4.99
N ASP A 87 4.28 -8.72 5.17
CA ASP A 87 3.45 -9.87 4.83
C ASP A 87 2.95 -9.78 3.38
N GLU A 88 2.35 -10.87 2.88
CA GLU A 88 1.80 -10.91 1.51
C GLU A 88 0.77 -9.79 1.28
N MET A 89 0.01 -9.43 2.31
CA MET A 89 -1.02 -8.39 2.24
C MET A 89 -0.40 -7.00 2.04
N PHE A 90 0.67 -6.68 2.77
CA PHE A 90 1.44 -5.46 2.62
C PHE A 90 2.02 -5.37 1.21
N LEU A 91 2.65 -6.44 0.74
CA LEU A 91 3.28 -6.49 -0.58
C LEU A 91 2.26 -6.34 -1.71
N SER A 92 1.11 -7.00 -1.61
CA SER A 92 0.01 -6.83 -2.56
C SER A 92 -0.54 -5.40 -2.56
N ALA A 93 -0.67 -4.77 -1.39
CA ALA A 93 -1.10 -3.39 -1.30
C ALA A 93 -0.06 -2.43 -1.91
N LEU A 94 1.24 -2.69 -1.75
CA LEU A 94 2.30 -1.84 -2.28
C LEU A 94 2.28 -1.80 -3.82
N VAL A 95 2.11 -2.97 -4.43
CA VAL A 95 1.92 -3.10 -5.87
C VAL A 95 0.63 -2.42 -6.34
N ASP A 96 -0.44 -2.54 -5.56
CA ASP A 96 -1.71 -1.90 -5.85
C ASP A 96 -1.59 -0.35 -5.86
N VAL A 97 -0.84 0.24 -4.92
CA VAL A 97 -0.54 1.68 -4.92
C VAL A 97 0.19 2.08 -6.21
N ALA A 98 1.23 1.34 -6.60
CA ALA A 98 1.96 1.60 -7.84
C ALA A 98 1.06 1.50 -9.08
N GLY A 99 0.10 0.57 -9.02
CA GLY A 99 -0.91 0.41 -10.06
C GLY A 99 -1.83 1.61 -10.20
N HIS A 100 -2.39 2.09 -9.07
CA HIS A 100 -3.23 3.30 -9.01
C HIS A 100 -2.46 4.56 -9.40
N ALA A 101 -1.16 4.63 -9.07
CA ALA A 101 -0.26 5.70 -9.49
C ALA A 101 0.06 5.70 -11.00
N ARG A 102 -0.43 4.72 -11.77
CA ARG A 102 -0.11 4.49 -13.19
C ARG A 102 1.38 4.32 -13.45
N ARG A 103 2.14 3.83 -12.46
CA ARG A 103 3.58 3.61 -12.51
C ARG A 103 3.86 2.13 -12.69
N ALA A 104 3.52 1.59 -13.87
CA ALA A 104 3.71 0.18 -14.19
C ALA A 104 5.15 -0.29 -13.91
N ASP A 105 6.16 0.49 -14.31
CA ASP A 105 7.58 0.17 -14.08
C ASP A 105 7.91 -0.08 -12.61
N ALA A 106 7.43 0.80 -11.72
CA ALA A 106 7.66 0.64 -10.30
C ALA A 106 6.97 -0.62 -9.76
N ALA A 107 5.76 -0.91 -10.25
CA ALA A 107 5.01 -2.09 -9.86
C ALA A 107 5.73 -3.40 -10.26
N PHE A 108 6.36 -3.45 -11.44
CA PHE A 108 7.22 -4.57 -11.85
C PHE A 108 8.47 -4.72 -10.98
N GLU A 109 9.18 -3.62 -10.72
CA GLU A 109 10.38 -3.66 -9.90
C GLU A 109 10.07 -4.10 -8.46
N ILE A 110 8.94 -3.68 -7.90
CA ILE A 110 8.45 -4.16 -6.60
C ILE A 110 8.20 -5.68 -6.67
N ILE A 111 7.46 -6.19 -7.67
CA ILE A 111 7.21 -7.64 -7.79
C ILE A 111 8.52 -8.44 -7.90
N LYS A 112 9.51 -7.94 -8.66
CA LYS A 112 10.82 -8.58 -8.80
C LYS A 112 11.60 -8.60 -7.50
N ASP A 113 11.70 -7.46 -6.79
CA ASP A 113 12.39 -7.33 -5.50
C ASP A 113 11.79 -8.29 -4.47
N VAL A 114 10.46 -8.31 -4.40
CA VAL A 114 9.70 -9.15 -3.47
C VAL A 114 9.92 -10.63 -3.75
N ARG A 115 9.93 -11.04 -5.02
CA ARG A 115 10.23 -12.42 -5.41
C ARG A 115 11.70 -12.80 -5.16
N ALA A 116 12.64 -11.88 -5.40
CA ALA A 116 14.05 -12.10 -5.14
C ALA A 116 14.33 -12.33 -3.65
N LYS A 117 13.52 -11.72 -2.78
CA LYS A 117 13.52 -11.93 -1.32
C LYS A 117 12.78 -13.20 -0.88
N GLY A 118 12.23 -13.98 -1.82
CA GLY A 118 11.53 -15.23 -1.55
C GLY A 118 10.06 -15.08 -1.13
N PHE A 119 9.50 -13.87 -1.21
CA PHE A 119 8.09 -13.66 -0.90
C PHE A 119 7.20 -13.98 -2.11
N HIS A 120 6.01 -14.50 -1.82
CA HIS A 120 4.97 -14.71 -2.82
C HIS A 120 4.09 -13.46 -2.94
N VAL A 121 3.77 -13.12 -4.18
CA VAL A 121 2.85 -12.02 -4.49
C VAL A 121 1.60 -12.64 -5.10
N GLY A 122 0.45 -12.36 -4.50
CA GLY A 122 -0.84 -12.87 -4.94
C GLY A 122 -1.30 -12.30 -6.30
N ILE A 123 -2.30 -12.97 -6.89
CA ILE A 123 -2.91 -12.62 -8.19
C ILE A 123 -3.46 -11.18 -8.23
N MET A 124 -3.89 -10.64 -7.09
CA MET A 124 -4.41 -9.28 -6.98
C MET A 124 -3.38 -8.23 -7.39
N ALA A 125 -2.12 -8.40 -6.99
CA ALA A 125 -1.04 -7.48 -7.33
C ALA A 125 -0.79 -7.46 -8.86
N TYR A 126 -0.79 -8.62 -9.50
CA TYR A 126 -0.69 -8.74 -10.95
C TYR A 126 -1.88 -8.08 -11.66
N SER A 127 -3.08 -8.16 -11.06
CA SER A 127 -4.27 -7.47 -11.58
C SER A 127 -4.07 -5.96 -11.62
N SER A 128 -3.57 -5.40 -10.53
CA SER A 128 -3.33 -3.96 -10.42
C SER A 128 -2.20 -3.49 -11.36
N CYS A 129 -1.13 -4.28 -11.50
CA CYS A 129 -0.10 -4.05 -12.51
C CYS A 129 -0.66 -4.05 -13.93
N MET A 130 -1.53 -5.01 -14.26
CA MET A 130 -2.15 -5.11 -15.59
C MET A 130 -3.03 -3.89 -15.88
N GLY A 131 -3.82 -3.46 -14.89
CA GLY A 131 -4.62 -2.22 -14.98
C GLY A 131 -3.74 -0.99 -15.21
N ALA A 132 -2.59 -0.90 -14.55
CA ALA A 132 -1.63 0.18 -14.75
C ALA A 132 -1.00 0.18 -16.14
N CYS A 133 -0.62 -0.99 -16.67
CA CYS A 133 -0.09 -1.12 -18.03
C CYS A 133 -1.13 -0.69 -19.08
N CYS A 134 -2.40 -1.07 -18.89
CA CYS A 134 -3.49 -0.64 -19.75
C CYS A 134 -3.69 0.88 -19.70
N ASN A 135 -3.69 1.49 -18.52
CA ASN A 135 -3.80 2.94 -18.36
C ASN A 135 -2.62 3.71 -18.96
N ALA A 136 -1.41 3.13 -18.89
CA ALA A 136 -0.20 3.67 -19.50
C ALA A 136 -0.11 3.42 -21.02
N LYS A 137 -1.06 2.66 -21.60
CA LYS A 137 -1.04 2.20 -23.01
C LYS A 137 0.24 1.41 -23.37
N ASP A 138 0.90 0.82 -22.37
CA ASP A 138 2.12 0.04 -22.56
C ASP A 138 1.75 -1.44 -22.76
N TRP A 139 1.27 -1.76 -23.97
CA TRP A 139 0.84 -3.10 -24.33
C TRP A 139 1.97 -4.14 -24.27
N LYS A 140 3.23 -3.71 -24.46
CA LYS A 140 4.40 -4.60 -24.40
C LYS A 140 4.59 -5.13 -22.97
N LYS A 141 4.51 -4.24 -21.98
CA LYS A 141 4.55 -4.64 -20.57
C LYS A 141 3.33 -5.44 -20.15
N ALA A 142 2.13 -5.07 -20.63
CA ALA A 142 0.93 -5.86 -20.38
C ALA A 142 1.06 -7.30 -20.88
N LEU A 143 1.62 -7.49 -22.08
CA LEU A 143 1.88 -8.81 -22.65
C LEU A 143 2.95 -9.58 -21.87
N GLN A 144 4.05 -8.91 -21.48
CA GLN A 144 5.08 -9.52 -20.64
C GLN A 144 4.50 -10.02 -19.30
N LEU A 145 3.69 -9.19 -18.63
CA LEU A 145 3.03 -9.56 -17.38
C LEU A 145 2.13 -10.79 -17.56
N PHE A 146 1.40 -10.85 -18.68
CA PHE A 146 0.53 -11.98 -18.97
C PHE A 146 1.29 -13.30 -19.14
N GLU A 147 2.42 -13.27 -19.85
CA GLU A 147 3.28 -14.44 -20.00
C GLU A 147 3.94 -14.83 -18.67
N GLU A 148 4.31 -13.87 -17.82
CA GLU A 148 4.79 -14.15 -16.46
C GLU A 148 3.71 -14.83 -15.60
N ILE A 149 2.46 -14.36 -15.62
CA ILE A 149 1.33 -14.96 -14.88
C ILE A 149 1.14 -16.43 -15.31
N LYS A 150 1.19 -16.70 -16.63
CA LYS A 150 1.13 -18.05 -17.18
C LYS A 150 2.30 -18.93 -16.72
N ALA A 151 3.52 -18.39 -16.73
CA ALA A 151 4.72 -19.13 -16.32
C ALA A 151 4.65 -19.56 -14.84
N ILE A 152 4.06 -18.72 -13.99
CA ILE A 152 3.85 -18.99 -12.55
C ILE A 152 2.62 -19.88 -12.33
N LYS A 153 1.93 -20.31 -13.40
CA LYS A 153 0.70 -21.11 -13.38
C LYS A 153 -0.45 -20.46 -12.60
N LEU A 154 -0.45 -19.14 -12.53
CA LEU A 154 -1.58 -18.38 -12.01
C LEU A 154 -2.64 -18.24 -13.10
N ILE A 155 -3.92 -18.29 -12.71
CA ILE A 155 -5.04 -18.12 -13.65
C ILE A 155 -5.28 -16.61 -13.81
N PRO A 156 -5.09 -16.04 -15.01
CA PRO A 156 -5.40 -14.64 -15.26
C PRO A 156 -6.88 -14.38 -15.02
N THR A 157 -7.21 -13.28 -14.34
CA THR A 157 -8.61 -12.91 -14.08
C THR A 157 -9.23 -12.23 -15.30
N VAL A 158 -10.57 -12.23 -15.39
CA VAL A 158 -11.30 -11.55 -16.47
C VAL A 158 -10.90 -10.07 -16.60
N PRO A 159 -10.75 -9.28 -15.50
CA PRO A 159 -10.24 -7.92 -15.60
C PRO A 159 -8.86 -7.80 -16.25
N MET A 160 -7.94 -8.74 -16.00
CA MET A 160 -6.62 -8.73 -16.64
C MET A 160 -6.71 -8.98 -18.15
N MET A 161 -7.54 -9.94 -18.56
CA MET A 161 -7.76 -10.25 -19.98
C MET A 161 -8.37 -9.04 -20.71
N ASN A 162 -9.37 -8.40 -20.10
CA ASN A 162 -9.99 -7.20 -20.65
C ASN A 162 -9.00 -6.03 -20.77
N ALA A 163 -8.17 -5.83 -19.75
CA ALA A 163 -7.12 -4.81 -19.75
C ALA A 163 -6.07 -5.06 -20.84
N LEU A 164 -5.64 -6.32 -21.03
CA LEU A 164 -4.72 -6.71 -22.08
C LEU A 164 -5.31 -6.47 -23.48
N ILE A 165 -6.52 -6.96 -23.75
CA ILE A 165 -7.21 -6.75 -25.04
C ILE A 165 -7.37 -5.26 -25.33
N THR A 166 -7.80 -4.48 -24.33
CA THR A 166 -7.94 -3.02 -24.47
C THR A 166 -6.61 -2.34 -24.81
N SER A 167 -5.53 -2.72 -24.11
CA SER A 167 -4.18 -2.19 -24.39
C SER A 167 -3.69 -2.52 -25.82
N LEU A 168 -3.98 -3.73 -26.33
CA LEU A 168 -3.61 -4.16 -27.68
C LEU A 168 -4.44 -3.44 -28.76
N VAL A 169 -5.76 -3.35 -28.58
CA VAL A 169 -6.65 -2.66 -29.52
C VAL A 169 -6.33 -1.17 -29.60
N THR A 170 -5.99 -0.54 -28.48
CA THR A 170 -5.58 0.86 -28.46
C THR A 170 -4.22 1.11 -29.09
N ALA A 171 -3.33 0.12 -29.12
CA ALA A 171 -2.05 0.19 -29.80
C ALA A 171 -2.15 0.07 -31.33
N ILE A 172 -3.13 -0.68 -31.85
CA ILE A 172 -3.33 -0.91 -33.29
C ILE A 172 -3.97 0.31 -34.00
N LYS A 173 -4.53 1.27 -33.26
CA LYS A 173 -5.21 2.45 -33.81
C LYS A 173 -4.26 3.62 -34.20
N PHE A 174 -2.95 3.40 -34.24
CA PHE A 174 -1.93 4.34 -34.71
C PHE A 174 -0.99 3.63 -35.68
#